data_AF-A0A963X4M3-F1
#
_entry.id   AF-A0A963X4M3-F1
#
_cell.length_a   1.000
_cell.length_b   1.000
_cell.length_c   1.000
_cell.angle_alpha   90.00
_cell.angle_beta   90.00
_cell.angle_gamma   90.00
#
_symmetry.space_group_name_H-M   'P 1'
#
loop_
_entity.id
_entity.type
_entity.pdbx_description
1 polymer ?
#
loop_
_entity_poly.entity_id
_entity_poly.type
_entity_poly.pdbx_seq_one_letter_code
_entity_poly.pdbx_strand_id
1 'polypeptide(L)'
;DLAGLEEGERIAEWFARIVARTARLCAQWMAAGFVHGVLNTDNMNVNGESFDYGPWRFLSVTDFSFTAAYFDQSGLYAYGRQPDAVLWNLSRFGGTLVAHVPEEKLNNALQRFTAHFEKAMVEAFFARLGIAPGGEGDFDFVVAMLQWMEKTEVPFERIFFDWFCGARSADRAEESPVAALYRDDAFEPIRNILFDREPVRSERLSHAYFGAAPTTMLIDEVETIWAAIADRDDWSLLAAKLGAIASMRDALDLDASLWRPDPYA
;
A
#
# COMPACT_ATOMS: atom_id res chain seq x y z
N ASP A 1 7.99 23.78 -7.58
CA ASP A 1 7.90 24.96 -8.45
C ASP A 1 8.79 24.71 -9.66
N LEU A 2 8.18 24.66 -10.84
CA LEU A 2 8.87 24.43 -12.12
C LEU A 2 8.87 25.68 -13.01
N ALA A 3 8.41 26.83 -12.49
CA ALA A 3 8.18 28.03 -13.29
C ALA A 3 9.46 28.61 -13.91
N GLY A 4 10.62 28.36 -13.29
CA GLY A 4 11.93 28.84 -13.78
C GLY A 4 12.56 28.02 -14.90
N LEU A 5 11.99 26.87 -15.27
CA LEU A 5 12.53 25.99 -16.31
C LEU A 5 12.00 26.35 -17.70
N GLU A 6 12.81 26.12 -18.74
CA GLU A 6 12.34 26.15 -20.14
C GLU A 6 11.23 25.13 -20.36
N GLU A 7 10.35 25.35 -21.34
CA GLU A 7 9.12 24.55 -21.53
C GLU A 7 9.37 23.04 -21.61
N GLY A 8 10.30 22.60 -22.47
CA GLY A 8 10.60 21.17 -22.61
C GLY A 8 11.20 20.55 -21.35
N GLU A 9 12.01 21.32 -20.61
CA GLU A 9 12.61 20.87 -19.35
C GLU A 9 11.59 20.83 -18.21
N ARG A 10 10.67 21.79 -18.19
CA ARG A 10 9.53 21.84 -17.28
C ARG A 10 8.61 20.63 -17.47
N ILE A 11 8.29 20.27 -18.71
CA ILE A 11 7.45 19.11 -19.02
C ILE A 11 8.16 17.80 -18.63
N ALA A 12 9.45 17.68 -18.92
CA ALA A 12 10.25 16.51 -18.53
C ALA A 12 10.27 16.32 -17.01
N GLU A 13 10.54 17.39 -16.27
CA GLU A 13 10.59 17.37 -14.81
C GLU A 13 9.20 17.13 -14.19
N TRP A 14 8.16 17.73 -14.76
CA TRP A 14 6.78 17.46 -14.36
C TRP A 14 6.42 15.98 -14.54
N PHE A 15 6.75 15.39 -15.69
CA PHE A 15 6.53 13.96 -15.95
C PHE A 15 7.32 13.07 -14.99
N ALA A 16 8.59 13.41 -14.68
CA ALA A 16 9.38 12.68 -13.70
C ALA A 16 8.74 12.69 -12.29
N ARG A 17 8.17 13.83 -11.87
CA ARG A 17 7.40 13.92 -10.61
C ARG A 17 6.14 13.05 -10.63
N ILE A 18 5.44 12.98 -11.77
CA ILE A 18 4.29 12.08 -11.94
C ILE A 18 4.73 10.63 -11.78
N VAL A 19 5.79 10.20 -12.46
CA VAL A 19 6.32 8.83 -12.34
C VAL A 19 6.63 8.48 -10.88
N ALA A 20 7.33 9.36 -10.15
CA ALA A 20 7.66 9.13 -8.75
C ALA A 20 6.42 9.06 -7.84
N ARG A 21 5.44 9.96 -8.03
CA ARG A 21 4.19 9.98 -7.25
C ARG A 21 3.34 8.74 -7.51
N THR A 22 3.21 8.34 -8.77
CA THR A 22 2.43 7.16 -9.16
C THR A 22 3.10 5.86 -8.72
N ALA A 23 4.44 5.78 -8.75
CA ALA A 23 5.17 4.65 -8.17
C ALA A 23 4.91 4.53 -6.66
N ARG A 24 4.92 5.66 -5.94
CA ARG A 24 4.58 5.71 -4.51
C ARG A 24 3.14 5.26 -4.25
N LEU A 25 2.17 5.78 -5.01
CA LEU A 25 0.77 5.37 -4.91
C LEU A 25 0.62 3.85 -5.09
N CYS A 26 1.25 3.30 -6.12
CA CYS A 26 1.21 1.86 -6.37
C CYS A 26 1.78 1.07 -5.20
N ALA A 27 2.92 1.50 -4.63
CA ALA A 27 3.51 0.86 -3.46
C ALA A 27 2.61 0.91 -2.22
N GLN A 28 1.85 2.00 -2.03
CA GLN A 28 0.86 2.09 -0.96
C GLN A 28 -0.30 1.13 -1.17
N TRP A 29 -0.77 0.96 -2.40
CA TRP A 29 -1.79 -0.04 -2.70
C TRP A 29 -1.30 -1.44 -2.35
N MET A 30 -0.06 -1.78 -2.73
CA MET A 30 0.56 -3.04 -2.34
C MET A 30 0.65 -3.17 -0.82
N ALA A 31 1.21 -2.18 -0.12
CA ALA A 31 1.34 -2.22 1.33
C ALA A 31 -0.01 -2.33 2.05
N ALA A 32 -1.07 -1.73 1.52
CA ALA A 32 -2.42 -1.79 2.08
C ALA A 32 -3.18 -3.09 1.72
N GLY A 33 -2.64 -3.94 0.83
CA GLY A 33 -3.38 -5.08 0.29
C GLY A 33 -4.57 -4.65 -0.55
N PHE A 34 -4.48 -3.47 -1.19
CA PHE A 34 -5.54 -2.88 -2.00
C PHE A 34 -5.38 -3.28 -3.47
N VAL A 35 -6.47 -3.73 -4.06
CA VAL A 35 -6.58 -4.08 -5.48
C VAL A 35 -7.60 -3.16 -6.11
N HIS A 36 -7.15 -2.30 -7.02
CA HIS A 36 -7.97 -1.28 -7.66
C HIS A 36 -9.07 -1.86 -8.55
N GLY A 37 -8.75 -2.97 -9.24
CA GLY A 37 -9.66 -3.70 -10.13
C GLY A 37 -9.85 -3.11 -11.53
N VAL A 38 -9.61 -1.81 -11.73
CA VAL A 38 -9.68 -1.15 -13.06
C VAL A 38 -8.62 -0.06 -13.16
N LEU A 39 -7.44 -0.41 -13.67
CA LEU A 39 -6.33 0.53 -13.89
C LEU A 39 -6.22 0.92 -15.38
N ASN A 40 -7.34 1.36 -15.97
CA ASN A 40 -7.29 1.99 -17.28
C ASN A 40 -6.60 3.36 -17.20
N THR A 41 -6.07 3.88 -18.31
CA THR A 41 -5.34 5.15 -18.34
C THR A 41 -6.16 6.35 -17.87
N ASP A 42 -7.48 6.34 -18.09
CA ASP A 42 -8.42 7.38 -17.65
C ASP A 42 -8.65 7.40 -16.13
N ASN A 43 -8.31 6.30 -15.43
CA ASN A 43 -8.39 6.19 -13.98
C ASN A 43 -7.07 6.53 -13.27
N MET A 44 -6.05 6.98 -14.02
CA MET A 44 -4.76 7.38 -13.47
C MET A 44 -4.71 8.90 -13.29
N ASN A 45 -4.69 9.36 -12.04
CA ASN A 45 -4.56 10.79 -11.74
C ASN A 45 -3.09 11.23 -11.74
N VAL A 46 -2.77 12.31 -12.48
CA VAL A 46 -1.42 12.88 -12.58
C VAL A 46 -0.85 13.35 -11.23
N ASN A 47 -1.69 13.60 -10.23
CA ASN A 47 -1.23 13.97 -8.89
C ASN A 47 -0.70 12.76 -8.09
N GLY A 48 -0.91 11.53 -8.57
CA GLY A 48 -0.61 10.31 -7.82
C GLY A 48 -1.62 10.02 -6.71
N GLU A 49 -2.88 10.41 -6.92
CA GLU A 49 -4.00 10.09 -6.03
C GLU A 49 -4.75 8.85 -6.56
N SER A 50 -5.24 8.00 -5.66
CA SER A 50 -6.14 6.91 -6.04
C SER A 50 -7.49 7.48 -6.47
N PHE A 51 -8.09 6.94 -7.53
CA PHE A 51 -9.27 7.54 -8.16
C PHE A 51 -10.19 6.48 -8.76
N ASP A 52 -11.48 6.80 -8.92
CA ASP A 52 -12.50 5.93 -9.55
C ASP A 52 -12.66 4.54 -8.90
N TYR A 53 -13.20 4.55 -7.68
CA TYR A 53 -13.48 3.35 -6.89
C TYR A 53 -14.69 2.57 -7.41
N GLY A 54 -14.46 1.69 -8.39
CA GLY A 54 -15.43 0.72 -8.89
C GLY A 54 -15.30 -0.64 -8.18
N PRO A 55 -14.83 -1.69 -8.86
CA PRO A 55 -14.68 -3.03 -8.29
C PRO A 55 -13.36 -3.16 -7.51
N TRP A 56 -13.13 -2.30 -6.53
CA TRP A 56 -11.94 -2.40 -5.68
C TRP A 56 -12.12 -3.44 -4.59
N ARG A 57 -11.02 -4.00 -4.08
CA ARG A 57 -11.03 -4.93 -2.93
C ARG A 57 -9.80 -4.73 -2.05
N PHE A 58 -9.96 -4.92 -0.74
CA PHE A 58 -8.84 -5.24 0.14
C PHE A 58 -8.70 -6.76 0.23
N LEU A 59 -7.46 -7.24 0.28
CA LEU A 59 -7.14 -8.65 0.42
C LEU A 59 -7.48 -9.17 1.82
N SER A 60 -8.14 -10.32 1.89
CA SER A 60 -8.28 -11.08 3.15
C SER A 60 -6.99 -11.80 3.51
N VAL A 61 -6.30 -12.35 2.51
CA VAL A 61 -4.99 -13.01 2.56
C VAL A 61 -4.19 -12.59 1.34
N THR A 62 -2.85 -12.67 1.40
CA THR A 62 -2.03 -12.35 0.22
C THR A 62 -2.23 -13.39 -0.86
N ASP A 63 -2.67 -12.96 -2.05
CA ASP A 63 -2.70 -13.76 -3.28
C ASP A 63 -2.31 -12.83 -4.43
N PHE A 64 -1.14 -13.07 -5.04
CA PHE A 64 -0.66 -12.21 -6.13
C PHE A 64 -1.50 -12.32 -7.40
N SER A 65 -2.26 -13.40 -7.56
CA SER A 65 -3.17 -13.62 -8.68
C SER A 65 -4.58 -13.06 -8.44
N PHE A 66 -4.89 -12.62 -7.23
CA PHE A 66 -6.22 -12.13 -6.88
C PHE A 66 -6.64 -10.94 -7.73
N THR A 67 -7.85 -11.02 -8.30
CA THR A 67 -8.50 -9.95 -9.07
C THR A 67 -9.72 -9.44 -8.34
N ALA A 68 -9.88 -8.12 -8.31
CA ALA A 68 -11.02 -7.49 -7.65
C ALA A 68 -12.25 -7.37 -8.57
N ALA A 69 -12.01 -7.24 -9.87
CA ALA A 69 -13.06 -7.14 -10.89
C ALA A 69 -13.46 -8.52 -11.40
N TYR A 70 -14.73 -8.89 -11.22
CA TYR A 70 -15.28 -10.18 -11.69
C TYR A 70 -15.15 -10.41 -13.21
N PHE A 71 -14.96 -9.32 -13.97
CA PHE A 71 -14.81 -9.35 -15.43
C PHE A 71 -13.35 -9.41 -15.90
N ASP A 72 -12.35 -9.28 -15.02
CA ASP A 72 -10.94 -9.41 -15.38
C ASP A 72 -10.51 -10.89 -15.41
N GLN A 73 -10.98 -11.61 -16.43
CA GLN A 73 -10.66 -13.02 -16.63
C GLN A 73 -9.18 -13.27 -16.96
N SER A 74 -8.46 -12.22 -17.38
CA SER A 74 -7.04 -12.30 -17.77
C SER A 74 -6.08 -11.98 -16.63
N GLY A 75 -6.59 -11.52 -15.48
CA GLY A 75 -5.78 -11.03 -14.37
C GLY A 75 -4.92 -9.82 -14.74
N LEU A 76 -5.38 -8.95 -15.64
CA LEU A 76 -4.67 -7.74 -16.05
C LEU A 76 -4.37 -6.83 -14.87
N TYR A 77 -5.33 -6.71 -13.95
CA TYR A 77 -5.26 -5.84 -12.77
C TYR A 77 -5.21 -6.65 -11.46
N ALA A 78 -4.68 -7.87 -11.53
CA ALA A 78 -4.41 -8.67 -10.34
C ALA A 78 -3.46 -7.95 -9.38
N TYR A 79 -3.56 -8.26 -8.08
CA TYR A 79 -2.76 -7.62 -7.02
C TYR A 79 -1.27 -7.53 -7.37
N GLY A 80 -0.64 -8.64 -7.74
CA GLY A 80 0.77 -8.69 -8.09
C GLY A 80 1.14 -8.01 -9.41
N ARG A 81 0.15 -7.66 -10.25
CA ARG A 81 0.34 -7.06 -11.57
C ARG A 81 0.03 -5.56 -11.64
N GLN A 82 -0.44 -4.96 -10.55
CA GLN A 82 -0.69 -3.52 -10.49
C GLN A 82 0.55 -2.67 -10.87
N PRO A 83 1.78 -2.98 -10.41
CA PRO A 83 2.97 -2.20 -10.80
C PRO A 83 3.23 -2.18 -12.31
N ASP A 84 3.04 -3.33 -12.98
CA ASP A 84 3.20 -3.44 -14.43
C ASP A 84 2.14 -2.64 -15.18
N ALA A 85 0.87 -2.72 -14.74
CA ALA A 85 -0.23 -1.95 -15.33
C ALA A 85 0.01 -0.44 -15.18
N VAL A 86 0.46 -0.01 -13.99
CA VAL A 86 0.81 1.39 -13.71
C VAL A 86 1.97 1.87 -14.59
N LEU A 87 3.06 1.10 -14.70
CA LEU A 87 4.19 1.45 -15.55
C LEU A 87 3.78 1.52 -17.03
N TRP A 88 2.92 0.59 -17.48
CA TRP A 88 2.38 0.63 -18.83
C TRP A 88 1.57 1.89 -19.08
N ASN A 89 0.69 2.29 -18.15
CA ASN A 89 -0.08 3.54 -18.25
C ASN A 89 0.82 4.78 -18.32
N LEU A 90 1.86 4.84 -17.47
CA LEU A 90 2.86 5.92 -17.51
C LEU A 90 3.58 5.97 -18.86
N SER A 91 3.88 4.81 -19.47
CA SER A 91 4.47 4.76 -20.81
C SER A 91 3.55 5.34 -21.89
N ARG A 92 2.24 5.07 -21.81
CA ARG A 92 1.24 5.62 -22.72
C ARG A 92 1.17 7.14 -22.58
N PHE A 93 1.15 7.62 -21.33
CA PHE A 93 1.13 9.05 -21.05
C PHE A 93 2.40 9.74 -21.54
N GLY A 94 3.59 9.19 -21.25
CA GLY A 94 4.87 9.70 -21.74
C GLY A 94 4.91 9.77 -23.28
N GLY A 95 4.37 8.77 -23.97
CA GLY A 95 4.26 8.78 -25.43
C GLY A 95 3.49 9.98 -26.01
N THR A 96 2.55 10.56 -25.26
CA THR A 96 1.82 11.77 -25.67
C THR A 96 2.67 13.04 -25.61
N LEU A 97 3.79 13.01 -24.87
CA LEU A 97 4.65 14.18 -24.60
C LEU A 97 5.85 14.30 -25.56
N VAL A 98 6.07 13.31 -26.43
CA VAL A 98 7.25 13.23 -27.32
C VAL A 98 7.33 14.41 -28.30
N ALA A 99 6.20 15.05 -28.63
CA ALA A 99 6.18 16.25 -29.48
C ALA A 99 6.79 17.50 -28.79
N HIS A 100 6.91 17.49 -27.46
CA HIS A 100 7.33 18.63 -26.65
C HIS A 100 8.65 18.38 -25.90
N VAL A 101 9.04 17.11 -25.73
CA VAL A 101 10.20 16.69 -24.95
C VAL A 101 10.96 15.62 -25.71
N PRO A 102 12.31 15.67 -25.76
CA PRO A 102 13.10 14.58 -26.32
C PRO A 102 12.75 13.24 -25.66
N GLU A 103 12.50 12.23 -26.49
CA GLU A 103 12.07 10.90 -26.04
C GLU A 103 13.01 10.30 -24.98
N GLU A 104 14.31 10.55 -25.09
CA GLU A 104 15.32 10.15 -24.11
C GLU A 104 15.01 10.64 -22.69
N LYS A 105 14.58 11.91 -22.51
CA LYS A 105 14.24 12.45 -21.19
C LYS A 105 13.03 11.74 -20.57
N LEU A 106 12.03 11.39 -21.39
CA LEU A 106 10.83 10.67 -20.96
C LEU A 106 11.15 9.22 -20.59
N ASN A 107 11.95 8.54 -21.40
CA ASN A 107 12.42 7.18 -21.13
C ASN A 107 13.27 7.13 -19.86
N ASN A 108 14.15 8.11 -19.64
CA ASN A 108 14.95 8.22 -18.41
C ASN A 108 14.05 8.39 -17.17
N ALA A 109 12.95 9.13 -17.26
CA ALA A 109 11.98 9.22 -16.16
C ALA A 109 11.28 7.88 -15.91
N LEU A 110 10.81 7.19 -16.96
CA LEU A 110 10.16 5.87 -16.84
C LEU A 110 11.08 4.81 -16.23
N GLN A 111 12.36 4.78 -16.59
CA GLN A 111 13.35 3.84 -16.04
C GLN A 111 13.56 4.00 -14.53
N ARG A 112 13.22 5.15 -13.95
CA ARG A 112 13.31 5.40 -12.51
C ARG A 112 12.09 4.86 -11.74
N PHE A 113 11.03 4.42 -12.42
CA PHE A 113 9.82 3.91 -11.79
C PHE A 113 10.13 2.79 -10.79
N THR A 114 10.91 1.78 -11.20
CA THR A 114 11.25 0.62 -10.34
C THR A 114 11.94 1.07 -9.06
N ALA A 115 12.98 1.91 -9.16
CA ALA A 115 13.68 2.42 -7.99
C ALA A 115 12.79 3.26 -7.06
N HIS A 116 11.87 4.05 -7.63
CA HIS A 116 10.89 4.78 -6.84
C HIS A 116 9.87 3.86 -6.16
N PHE A 117 9.41 2.83 -6.86
CA PHE A 117 8.46 1.85 -6.36
C PHE A 117 9.06 1.00 -5.23
N GLU A 118 10.27 0.45 -5.41
CA GLU A 118 10.98 -0.35 -4.40
C GLU A 118 11.23 0.46 -3.12
N LYS A 119 11.72 1.70 -3.27
CA LYS A 119 11.89 2.60 -2.14
C LYS A 119 10.56 2.86 -1.41
N ALA A 120 9.49 3.14 -2.15
CA ALA A 120 8.18 3.40 -1.56
C ALA A 120 7.55 2.15 -0.92
N MET A 121 7.83 0.95 -1.44
CA MET A 121 7.43 -0.32 -0.83
C MET A 121 8.08 -0.46 0.54
N VAL A 122 9.39 -0.25 0.64
CA VAL A 122 10.10 -0.25 1.93
C VAL A 122 9.48 0.78 2.88
N GLU A 123 9.34 2.05 2.45
CA GLU A 123 8.75 3.11 3.28
C GLU A 123 7.35 2.73 3.79
N ALA A 124 6.47 2.22 2.92
CA ALA A 124 5.10 1.90 3.28
C ALA A 124 4.99 0.68 4.21
N PHE A 125 5.70 -0.42 3.93
CA PHE A 125 5.64 -1.63 4.76
C PHE A 125 6.27 -1.42 6.13
N PHE A 126 7.41 -0.74 6.21
CA PHE A 126 8.05 -0.42 7.50
C PHE A 126 7.20 0.56 8.32
N ALA A 127 6.57 1.54 7.68
CA ALA A 127 5.63 2.43 8.36
C ALA A 127 4.43 1.66 8.94
N ARG A 128 3.87 0.71 8.18
CA ARG A 128 2.79 -0.18 8.65
C ARG A 128 3.23 -1.08 9.82
N LEU A 129 4.47 -1.53 9.83
CA LEU A 129 5.06 -2.30 10.93
C LEU A 129 5.52 -1.43 12.10
N GLY A 130 5.51 -0.10 11.99
CA GLY A 130 5.95 0.79 13.05
C GLY A 130 7.42 0.57 13.46
N ILE A 131 8.30 0.27 12.49
CA ILE A 131 9.75 0.06 12.70
C ILE A 131 10.55 0.87 11.69
N ALA A 132 11.80 1.22 12.01
CA ALA A 132 12.66 1.98 11.12
C ALA A 132 13.28 1.09 10.02
N PRO A 133 13.39 1.57 8.76
CA PRO A 133 14.20 0.91 7.73
C PRO A 133 15.69 0.95 8.10
N GLY A 134 16.43 -0.10 7.75
CA GLY A 134 17.87 -0.22 8.01
C GLY A 134 18.76 -0.11 6.76
N GLY A 135 18.18 0.06 5.58
CA GLY A 135 18.89 0.23 4.31
C GLY A 135 19.00 -1.08 3.51
N GLU A 136 20.22 -1.61 3.40
CA GLU A 136 20.49 -2.79 2.58
C GLU A 136 19.65 -4.01 3.04
N GLY A 137 18.99 -4.67 2.09
CA GLY A 137 18.11 -5.82 2.34
C GLY A 137 16.67 -5.51 2.78
N ASP A 138 16.30 -4.24 2.98
CA ASP A 138 14.92 -3.90 3.40
C ASP A 138 13.86 -4.28 2.35
N PHE A 139 14.18 -4.13 1.06
CA PHE A 139 13.27 -4.55 -0.01
C PHE A 139 13.12 -6.08 -0.07
N ASP A 140 14.23 -6.81 0.10
CA ASP A 140 14.22 -8.27 0.17
C ASP A 140 13.39 -8.78 1.35
N PHE A 141 13.44 -8.08 2.49
CA PHE A 141 12.56 -8.35 3.63
C PHE A 141 11.08 -8.20 3.26
N VAL A 142 10.69 -7.12 2.57
CA VAL A 142 9.30 -6.91 2.13
C VAL A 142 8.85 -8.03 1.20
N VAL A 143 9.70 -8.42 0.24
CA VAL A 143 9.42 -9.54 -0.68
C VAL A 143 9.26 -10.85 0.08
N ALA A 144 10.19 -11.19 0.98
CA ALA A 144 10.14 -12.40 1.78
C ALA A 144 8.89 -12.45 2.67
N MET A 145 8.50 -11.31 3.25
CA MET A 145 7.30 -11.21 4.08
C MET A 145 6.04 -11.46 3.23
N LEU A 146 5.91 -10.84 2.06
CA LEU A 146 4.75 -11.07 1.19
C LEU A 146 4.66 -12.52 0.69
N GLN A 147 5.78 -13.14 0.33
CA GLN A 147 5.82 -14.55 -0.07
C GLN A 147 5.42 -15.49 1.08
N TRP A 148 5.86 -15.19 2.31
CA TRP A 148 5.44 -15.93 3.49
C TRP A 148 3.94 -15.75 3.75
N MET A 149 3.41 -14.54 3.63
CA MET A 149 1.98 -14.27 3.79
C MET A 149 1.14 -15.04 2.77
N GLU A 150 1.57 -15.10 1.50
CA GLU A 150 0.90 -15.88 0.46
C GLU A 150 0.91 -17.37 0.78
N LYS A 151 2.08 -17.91 1.13
CA LYS A 151 2.23 -19.35 1.43
C LYS A 151 1.42 -19.79 2.65
N THR A 152 1.30 -18.95 3.66
CA THR A 152 0.67 -19.29 4.94
C THR A 152 -0.80 -18.90 5.03
N GLU A 153 -1.29 -18.13 4.06
CA GLU A 153 -2.65 -17.55 4.06
C GLU A 153 -2.97 -16.81 5.37
N VAL A 154 -1.95 -16.23 6.01
CA VAL A 154 -2.15 -15.38 7.20
C VAL A 154 -3.09 -14.23 6.80
N PRO A 155 -4.07 -13.84 7.65
CA PRO A 155 -4.92 -12.70 7.32
C PRO A 155 -4.08 -11.45 7.10
N PHE A 156 -4.32 -10.73 6.00
CA PHE A 156 -3.40 -9.70 5.49
C PHE A 156 -3.06 -8.64 6.55
N GLU A 157 -4.07 -8.14 7.26
CA GLU A 157 -3.92 -7.11 8.29
C GLU A 157 -3.31 -7.64 9.60
N ARG A 158 -3.33 -8.95 9.84
CA ARG A 158 -2.97 -9.57 11.11
C ARG A 158 -1.49 -9.42 11.43
N ILE A 159 -0.60 -9.66 10.47
CA ILE A 159 0.85 -9.54 10.69
C ILE A 159 1.24 -8.11 11.08
N PHE A 160 0.70 -7.10 10.39
CA PHE A 160 0.99 -5.70 10.71
C PHE A 160 0.48 -5.30 12.08
N PHE A 161 -0.70 -5.79 12.47
CA PHE A 161 -1.29 -5.54 13.78
C PHE A 161 -0.50 -6.21 14.90
N ASP A 162 -0.20 -7.50 14.76
CA ASP A 162 0.48 -8.29 15.77
C ASP A 162 1.90 -7.78 15.98
N TRP A 163 2.60 -7.44 14.90
CA TRP A 163 4.02 -7.04 14.92
C TRP A 163 4.27 -5.54 14.81
N PHE A 164 3.25 -4.69 15.00
CA PHE A 164 3.46 -3.23 15.08
C PHE A 164 4.51 -2.91 16.16
N CYS A 165 5.53 -2.12 15.85
CA CYS A 165 6.72 -1.87 16.67
C CYS A 165 7.60 -3.13 16.97
N GLY A 166 7.59 -4.12 16.09
CA GLY A 166 8.54 -5.23 16.08
C GLY A 166 8.58 -6.01 17.39
N ALA A 167 9.78 -6.23 17.93
CA ALA A 167 10.00 -6.96 19.18
C ALA A 167 9.21 -6.45 20.39
N ARG A 168 8.81 -5.17 20.42
CA ARG A 168 7.98 -4.61 21.51
C ARG A 168 6.59 -5.24 21.60
N SER A 169 6.14 -5.87 20.52
CA SER A 169 4.84 -6.53 20.44
C SER A 169 4.93 -8.05 20.43
N ALA A 170 6.08 -8.62 20.81
CA ALA A 170 6.27 -10.07 20.85
C ALA A 170 5.22 -10.77 21.72
N ASP A 171 4.87 -10.22 22.89
CA ASP A 171 3.83 -10.78 23.75
C ASP A 171 2.45 -10.80 23.06
N ARG A 172 2.09 -9.70 22.36
CA ARG A 172 0.84 -9.63 21.58
C ARG A 172 0.85 -10.64 20.43
N ALA A 173 1.98 -10.79 19.73
CA ALA A 173 2.12 -11.75 18.66
C ALA A 173 2.01 -13.21 19.14
N GLU A 174 2.48 -13.50 20.36
CA GLU A 174 2.40 -14.83 20.98
C GLU A 174 0.96 -15.19 21.41
N GLU A 175 0.16 -14.19 21.77
CA GLU A 175 -1.28 -14.30 22.08
C GLU A 175 -2.17 -14.30 20.82
N SER A 176 -1.58 -14.06 19.64
CA SER A 176 -2.33 -13.99 18.38
C SER A 176 -3.01 -15.32 18.04
N PRO A 177 -4.22 -15.29 17.44
CA PRO A 177 -4.86 -16.49 16.89
C PRO A 177 -4.00 -17.23 15.86
N VAL A 178 -3.02 -16.55 15.25
CA VAL A 178 -2.10 -17.12 14.26
C VAL A 178 -0.67 -17.33 14.82
N ALA A 179 -0.48 -17.29 16.14
CA ALA A 179 0.84 -17.44 16.77
C ALA A 179 1.58 -18.71 16.35
N ALA A 180 0.87 -19.80 16.02
CA ALA A 180 1.48 -21.01 15.47
C ALA A 180 2.26 -20.76 14.18
N LEU A 181 1.79 -19.87 13.30
CA LEU A 181 2.50 -19.48 12.08
C LEU A 181 3.79 -18.71 12.40
N TYR A 182 3.77 -17.87 13.45
CA TYR A 182 4.95 -17.13 13.87
C TYR A 182 6.00 -17.98 14.57
N ARG A 183 5.64 -19.18 15.07
CA ARG A 183 6.59 -20.14 15.67
C ARG A 183 7.24 -21.05 14.62
N ASP A 184 6.70 -21.10 13.41
CA ASP A 184 7.27 -21.88 12.31
C ASP A 184 8.65 -21.34 11.91
N ASP A 185 9.56 -22.25 11.53
CA ASP A 185 10.93 -21.90 11.13
C ASP A 185 10.92 -21.01 9.87
N ALA A 186 9.92 -21.14 8.99
CA ALA A 186 9.80 -20.31 7.80
C ALA A 186 9.55 -18.81 8.12
N PHE A 187 9.12 -18.48 9.34
CA PHE A 187 8.96 -17.09 9.78
C PHE A 187 10.27 -16.48 10.32
N GLU A 188 11.30 -17.30 10.59
CA GLU A 188 12.56 -16.83 11.20
C GLU A 188 13.22 -15.66 10.44
N PRO A 189 13.34 -15.64 9.10
CA PRO A 189 13.94 -14.51 8.40
C PRO A 189 13.20 -13.19 8.62
N ILE A 190 11.86 -13.24 8.72
CA ILE A 190 11.00 -12.09 8.97
C ILE A 190 11.16 -11.66 10.44
N ARG A 191 11.11 -12.62 11.37
CA ARG A 191 11.29 -12.39 12.81
C ARG A 191 12.62 -11.69 13.11
N ASN A 192 13.71 -12.11 12.47
CA ASN A 192 15.03 -11.52 12.69
C ASN A 192 15.04 -10.02 12.38
N ILE A 193 14.43 -9.60 11.28
CA ILE A 193 14.31 -8.18 10.93
C ILE A 193 13.37 -7.46 11.90
N LEU A 194 12.21 -8.04 12.23
CA LEU A 194 11.27 -7.44 13.20
C LEU A 194 11.90 -7.20 14.58
N PHE A 195 12.89 -8.02 14.97
CA PHE A 195 13.60 -7.89 16.24
C PHE A 195 14.84 -7.00 16.18
N ASP A 196 15.49 -6.90 15.01
CA ASP A 196 16.66 -6.06 14.80
C ASP A 196 16.32 -4.57 14.65
N ARG A 197 15.15 -4.25 14.07
CA ARG A 197 14.78 -2.88 13.73
C ARG A 197 14.24 -2.10 14.93
N GLU A 198 14.66 -0.85 15.03
CA GLU A 198 14.21 0.07 16.09
C GLU A 198 12.71 0.36 15.93
N PRO A 199 11.89 0.19 16.98
CA PRO A 199 10.48 0.58 16.95
C PRO A 199 10.32 2.09 16.80
N VAL A 200 9.40 2.48 15.93
CA VAL A 200 9.00 3.86 15.70
C VAL A 200 7.62 4.07 16.32
N ARG A 201 7.49 5.09 17.18
CA ARG A 201 6.23 5.46 17.85
C ARG A 201 5.70 4.40 18.83
N SER A 202 6.59 3.77 19.60
CA SER A 202 6.22 2.71 20.57
C SER A 202 5.23 3.18 21.64
N GLU A 203 5.13 4.48 21.93
CA GLU A 203 4.11 5.05 22.81
C GLU A 203 2.68 4.74 22.37
N ARG A 204 2.48 4.52 21.06
CA ARG A 204 1.18 4.19 20.46
C ARG A 204 0.68 2.78 20.81
N LEU A 205 1.56 1.88 21.26
CA LEU A 205 1.17 0.52 21.70
C LEU A 205 0.17 0.54 22.86
N SER A 206 0.12 1.63 23.63
CA SER A 206 -0.86 1.82 24.70
C SER A 206 -2.28 2.15 24.21
N HIS A 207 -2.45 2.42 22.92
CA HIS A 207 -3.74 2.74 22.33
C HIS A 207 -4.68 1.53 22.33
N ALA A 208 -5.96 1.76 22.66
CA ALA A 208 -6.96 0.69 22.83
C ALA A 208 -7.17 -0.19 21.58
N TYR A 209 -6.83 0.33 20.39
CA TYR A 209 -6.83 -0.43 19.13
C TYR A 209 -6.04 -1.74 19.24
N PHE A 210 -4.88 -1.74 19.88
CA PHE A 210 -4.02 -2.92 19.98
C PHE A 210 -4.53 -3.97 20.98
N GLY A 211 -5.64 -3.72 21.67
CA GLY A 211 -6.35 -4.69 22.51
C GLY A 211 -7.53 -5.38 21.82
N ALA A 212 -7.78 -5.10 20.53
CA ALA A 212 -8.89 -5.64 19.75
C ALA A 212 -8.41 -6.49 18.55
N ALA A 213 -9.29 -6.74 17.58
CA ALA A 213 -8.92 -7.29 16.28
C ALA A 213 -8.51 -6.15 15.32
N PRO A 214 -7.63 -6.43 14.33
CA PRO A 214 -7.28 -5.45 13.31
C PRO A 214 -8.54 -4.97 12.58
N THR A 215 -8.62 -3.67 12.33
CA THR A 215 -9.70 -3.09 11.53
C THR A 215 -9.45 -3.41 10.06
N THR A 216 -10.44 -4.01 9.40
CA THR A 216 -10.39 -4.30 7.96
C THR A 216 -11.49 -3.55 7.20
N MET A 217 -11.44 -3.67 5.87
CA MET A 217 -12.44 -3.18 4.92
C MET A 217 -12.73 -4.24 3.86
N LEU A 218 -12.84 -5.51 4.29
CA LEU A 218 -13.14 -6.63 3.40
C LEU A 218 -14.53 -6.47 2.78
N ILE A 219 -14.71 -7.05 1.59
CA ILE A 219 -15.94 -6.83 0.80
C ILE A 219 -17.20 -7.25 1.54
N ASP A 220 -17.18 -8.39 2.24
CA ASP A 220 -18.36 -8.86 2.98
C ASP A 220 -18.77 -7.88 4.10
N GLU A 221 -17.79 -7.20 4.71
CA GLU A 221 -18.07 -6.15 5.70
C GLU A 221 -18.72 -4.93 5.04
N VAL A 222 -18.23 -4.54 3.86
CA VAL A 222 -18.74 -3.42 3.07
C VAL A 222 -20.16 -3.73 2.57
N GLU A 223 -20.39 -4.92 2.03
CA GLU A 223 -21.72 -5.39 1.59
C GLU A 223 -22.69 -5.48 2.75
N THR A 224 -22.26 -5.91 3.93
CA THR A 224 -23.07 -5.91 5.15
C THR A 224 -23.50 -4.49 5.55
N ILE A 225 -22.58 -3.52 5.49
CA ILE A 225 -22.89 -2.11 5.75
C ILE A 225 -23.93 -1.60 4.73
N TRP A 226 -23.71 -1.87 3.44
CA TRP A 226 -24.62 -1.42 2.39
C TRP A 226 -26.00 -2.08 2.47
N ALA A 227 -26.08 -3.37 2.80
CA ALA A 227 -27.34 -4.07 2.99
C ALA A 227 -28.17 -3.43 4.11
N ALA A 228 -27.57 -3.07 5.24
CA ALA A 228 -28.27 -2.39 6.31
C ALA A 228 -28.82 -1.02 5.89
N ILE A 229 -28.05 -0.26 5.12
CA ILE A 229 -28.48 1.04 4.56
C ILE A 229 -29.61 0.85 3.55
N ALA A 230 -29.45 -0.07 2.59
CA ALA A 230 -30.40 -0.28 1.51
C ALA A 230 -31.74 -0.84 2.01
N ASP A 231 -31.69 -1.83 2.91
CA ASP A 231 -32.90 -2.53 3.36
C ASP A 231 -33.65 -1.79 4.46
N ARG A 232 -32.94 -1.02 5.29
CA ARG A 232 -33.49 -0.46 6.54
C ARG A 232 -33.15 1.01 6.80
N ASP A 233 -32.45 1.68 5.88
CA ASP A 233 -31.89 3.04 6.10
C ASP A 233 -31.07 3.13 7.40
N ASP A 234 -30.40 2.03 7.76
CA ASP A 234 -29.63 1.91 8.99
C ASP A 234 -28.15 2.26 8.72
N TRP A 235 -27.78 3.49 9.07
CA TRP A 235 -26.43 4.03 8.92
C TRP A 235 -25.49 3.68 10.08
N SER A 236 -25.97 2.94 11.11
CA SER A 236 -25.19 2.68 12.32
C SER A 236 -23.92 1.88 12.05
N LEU A 237 -23.99 0.89 11.15
CA LEU A 237 -22.83 0.08 10.77
C LEU A 237 -21.76 0.89 10.04
N LEU A 238 -22.15 1.82 9.16
CA LEU A 238 -21.22 2.73 8.50
C LEU A 238 -20.55 3.64 9.53
N ALA A 239 -21.33 4.26 10.42
CA ALA A 239 -20.80 5.13 11.46
C ALA A 239 -19.82 4.39 12.39
N ALA A 240 -20.15 3.16 12.78
CA ALA A 240 -19.27 2.31 13.58
C ALA A 240 -17.97 1.97 12.82
N LYS A 241 -18.07 1.63 11.54
CA LYS A 241 -16.88 1.34 10.70
C LYS A 241 -15.98 2.57 10.55
N LEU A 242 -16.55 3.74 10.29
CA LEU A 242 -15.79 5.00 10.22
C LEU A 242 -15.09 5.31 11.55
N GLY A 243 -15.75 5.04 12.69
CA GLY A 243 -15.15 5.15 14.02
C GLY A 243 -13.96 4.19 14.21
N ALA A 244 -14.09 2.93 13.77
CA ALA A 244 -13.01 1.95 13.83
C ALA A 244 -11.81 2.36 12.95
N ILE A 245 -12.06 2.84 11.73
CA ILE A 245 -11.01 3.35 10.83
C ILE A 245 -10.32 4.57 11.45
N ALA A 246 -11.08 5.50 12.06
CA ALA A 246 -10.52 6.67 12.72
C ALA A 246 -9.65 6.28 13.94
N SER A 247 -10.08 5.28 14.72
CA SER A 247 -9.33 4.71 15.84
C SER A 247 -8.03 4.04 15.37
N MET A 248 -8.10 3.22 14.31
CA MET A 248 -6.92 2.63 13.68
C MET A 248 -5.95 3.70 13.18
N ARG A 249 -6.46 4.74 12.49
CA ARG A 249 -5.64 5.86 12.00
C ARG A 249 -4.88 6.55 13.13
N ASP A 250 -5.54 6.83 14.26
CA ASP A 250 -4.90 7.45 15.42
C ASP A 250 -3.89 6.52 16.12
N ALA A 251 -4.20 5.22 16.17
CA ALA A 251 -3.32 4.19 16.73
C ALA A 251 -2.02 4.03 15.92
N LEU A 252 -2.13 3.94 14.60
CA LEU A 252 -0.99 3.75 13.72
C LEU A 252 -0.22 5.06 13.48
N ASP A 253 -0.88 6.20 13.65
CA ASP A 253 -0.35 7.56 13.50
C ASP A 253 0.46 7.73 12.21
N LEU A 254 0.03 7.07 11.13
CA LEU A 254 0.67 7.15 9.81
C LEU A 254 0.41 8.56 9.29
N ASP A 255 1.31 9.47 9.67
CA ASP A 255 1.11 10.91 9.54
C ASP A 255 0.73 11.31 8.12
N ALA A 256 -0.47 11.82 7.93
CA ALA A 256 -0.91 12.38 6.65
C ALA A 256 -0.04 13.57 6.19
N SER A 257 0.76 14.18 7.08
CA SER A 257 1.69 15.26 6.80
C SER A 257 3.06 14.81 6.29
N LEU A 258 3.46 13.55 6.51
CA LEU A 258 4.48 12.85 5.70
C LEU A 258 4.00 12.60 4.25
N TRP A 259 2.69 12.73 4.04
CA TRP A 259 1.97 12.47 2.79
C TRP A 259 1.44 13.73 2.10
N ARG A 260 1.94 14.93 2.45
CA ARG A 260 1.81 16.06 1.52
C ARG A 260 2.58 15.69 0.25
N PRO A 261 2.02 15.86 -0.95
CA PRO A 261 2.87 15.91 -2.13
C PRO A 261 3.90 16.96 -1.81
N ASP A 262 5.18 16.61 -1.94
CA ASP A 262 6.25 17.57 -1.76
C ASP A 262 5.83 18.85 -2.50
N PRO A 263 5.68 19.99 -1.79
CA PRO A 263 5.24 21.19 -2.46
C PRO A 263 6.26 21.63 -3.54
N TYR A 264 7.48 21.06 -3.54
CA TYR A 264 8.57 21.44 -4.41
C TYR A 264 9.50 20.34 -5.00
N ALA A 265 9.53 19.07 -4.59
CA ALA A 265 10.27 18.00 -5.30
C ALA A 265 9.64 17.58 -6.62
#